data_AF-A0A414AQ58-F1
#
_entry.id   AF-A0A414AQ58-F1
#
_cell.length_a   1.000
_cell.length_b   1.000
_cell.length_c   1.000
_cell.angle_alpha   90.00
_cell.angle_beta   90.00
_cell.angle_gamma   90.00
#
_symmetry.space_group_name_H-M   'P 1'
#
loop_
_entity.id
_entity.type
_entity.pdbx_description
1 polymer ?
#
loop_
_entity_poly.entity_id
_entity_poly.type
_entity_poly.pdbx_seq_one_letter_code
_entity_poly.pdbx_strand_id
1 'polypeptide(L)'
;MNTIAIFYPKEFRNHPILQENMKNLNSNLNTWINAKETYEREKRFMDSLHFDSEINKQREIIKNTEIDLKKADEKLNKEISPYKWRVIERFVTCIEGQDIRADYALFLEDKR
;
A
#
# COMPACT_ATOMS: atom_id res chain seq x y z
N MET A 1 -4.06 16.19 0.13
CA MET A 1 -4.31 14.91 0.83
C MET A 1 -4.76 13.92 -0.22
N ASN A 2 -4.20 12.70 -0.21
CA ASN A 2 -4.63 11.64 -1.12
C ASN A 2 -6.06 11.21 -0.76
N THR A 3 -6.91 11.06 -1.76
CA THR A 3 -8.27 10.54 -1.60
C THR A 3 -8.20 9.04 -1.48
N ILE A 4 -8.77 8.48 -0.40
CA ILE A 4 -8.69 7.05 -0.10
C ILE A 4 -10.10 6.46 -0.03
N ALA A 5 -10.37 5.44 -0.85
CA ALA A 5 -11.58 4.63 -0.75
C ALA A 5 -11.29 3.36 0.04
N ILE A 6 -12.18 2.95 0.94
CA ILE A 6 -11.97 1.74 1.76
C ILE A 6 -13.18 0.83 1.60
N PHE A 7 -12.91 -0.42 1.22
CA PHE A 7 -13.88 -1.45 0.92
C PHE A 7 -13.66 -2.66 1.84
N TYR A 8 -14.71 -3.02 2.57
CA TYR A 8 -14.73 -4.22 3.42
C TYR A 8 -16.17 -4.79 3.46
N PRO A 9 -16.32 -6.10 3.73
CA PRO A 9 -17.63 -6.73 3.84
C PRO A 9 -18.49 -6.08 4.95
N LYS A 10 -19.81 -5.98 4.75
CA LYS A 10 -20.71 -5.25 5.66
C LYS A 10 -20.68 -5.82 7.09
N GLU A 11 -20.37 -7.10 7.23
CA GLU A 11 -20.23 -7.83 8.49
C GLU A 11 -19.11 -7.25 9.37
N PHE A 12 -18.10 -6.63 8.75
CA PHE A 12 -16.95 -6.06 9.47
C PHE A 12 -17.19 -4.66 10.03
N ARG A 13 -18.32 -4.01 9.71
CA ARG A 13 -18.60 -2.62 10.09
C ARG A 13 -18.42 -2.34 11.58
N ASN A 14 -18.79 -3.29 12.43
CA ASN A 14 -18.66 -3.20 13.89
C ASN A 14 -17.67 -4.23 14.46
N HIS A 15 -16.89 -4.89 13.62
CA HIS A 15 -15.97 -5.91 14.08
C HIS A 15 -14.74 -5.26 14.74
N PRO A 16 -14.38 -5.62 15.99
CA PRO A 16 -13.29 -4.97 16.74
C PRO A 16 -11.97 -4.96 15.97
N ILE A 17 -11.67 -6.06 15.27
CA ILE A 17 -10.46 -6.21 14.45
C ILE A 17 -10.27 -5.06 13.43
N LEU A 18 -11.37 -4.59 12.83
CA LEU A 18 -11.32 -3.52 11.84
C LEU A 18 -11.19 -2.17 12.54
N GLN A 19 -11.91 -1.96 13.65
CA GLN A 19 -11.87 -0.71 14.41
C GLN A 19 -10.48 -0.42 14.98
N GLU A 20 -9.78 -1.42 15.50
CA GLU A 20 -8.43 -1.27 16.03
C GLU A 20 -7.42 -0.90 14.93
N ASN A 21 -7.45 -1.61 13.80
CA ASN A 21 -6.58 -1.31 12.66
C ASN A 21 -6.90 0.08 12.04
N MET A 22 -8.19 0.44 11.92
CA MET A 22 -8.65 1.72 11.35
C MET A 22 -8.12 2.95 12.08
N LYS A 23 -7.87 2.87 13.40
CA LYS A 23 -7.30 3.98 14.19
C LYS A 23 -5.95 4.45 13.64
N ASN A 24 -5.15 3.52 13.15
CA ASN A 24 -3.80 3.79 12.64
C ASN A 24 -3.71 3.71 11.11
N LEU A 25 -4.81 3.38 10.43
CA LEU A 25 -4.82 3.07 9.00
C LEU A 25 -4.24 4.18 8.14
N ASN A 26 -4.67 5.43 8.35
CA ASN A 26 -4.15 6.56 7.56
C ASN A 26 -2.63 6.75 7.75
N SER A 27 -2.13 6.62 8.98
CA SER A 27 -0.69 6.75 9.27
C SER A 27 0.12 5.61 8.65
N ASN A 28 -0.38 4.38 8.77
CA ASN A 28 0.27 3.20 8.21
C ASN A 28 0.21 3.20 6.67
N LEU A 29 -0.91 3.63 6.09
CA LEU A 29 -1.06 3.77 4.64
C LEU A 29 -0.11 4.83 4.10
N ASN A 30 0.02 6.00 4.74
CA ASN A 30 0.99 7.01 4.32
C ASN A 30 2.43 6.48 4.40
N THR A 31 2.75 5.68 5.42
CA THR A 31 4.05 5.00 5.52
C THR A 31 4.28 4.06 4.33
N TRP A 32 3.25 3.28 3.98
CA TRP A 32 3.28 2.37 2.84
C TRP A 32 3.43 3.11 1.50
N ILE A 33 2.65 4.17 1.28
CA ILE A 33 2.71 5.00 0.07
C ILE A 33 4.11 5.57 -0.12
N ASN A 34 4.69 6.18 0.93
CA ASN A 34 6.03 6.76 0.84
C ASN A 34 7.10 5.71 0.52
N ALA A 35 7.01 4.52 1.14
CA ALA A 35 7.94 3.43 0.89
C ALA A 35 7.80 2.91 -0.55
N LYS A 36 6.56 2.78 -1.04
CA LYS A 36 6.23 2.35 -2.40
C LYS A 36 6.73 3.33 -3.45
N GLU A 37 6.45 4.62 -3.29
CA GLU A 37 6.93 5.67 -4.18
C GLU A 37 8.46 5.73 -4.23
N THR A 38 9.12 5.57 -3.08
CA THR A 38 10.57 5.52 -2.99
C THR A 38 11.10 4.32 -3.78
N TYR A 39 10.62 3.11 -3.50
CA TYR A 39 11.01 1.89 -4.22
C TYR A 39 10.84 2.03 -5.74
N GLU A 40 9.71 2.58 -6.20
CA GLU A 40 9.47 2.78 -7.62
C GLU A 40 10.38 3.84 -8.25
N ARG A 41 10.64 4.94 -7.53
CA ARG A 41 11.58 5.97 -7.98
C ARG A 41 12.98 5.37 -8.15
N GLU A 42 13.45 4.60 -7.18
CA GLU A 42 14.77 3.97 -7.24
C GLU A 42 14.88 2.95 -8.38
N LYS A 43 13.80 2.20 -8.68
CA LYS A 43 13.73 1.33 -9.85
C LYS A 43 13.79 2.11 -11.17
N ARG A 44 12.98 3.15 -11.32
CA ARG A 44 12.98 4.01 -12.51
C ARG A 44 14.34 4.68 -12.72
N PHE A 45 15.02 5.05 -11.63
CA PHE A 45 16.36 5.63 -11.72
C PHE A 45 17.39 4.62 -12.26
N MET A 46 17.31 3.35 -11.85
CA MET A 46 18.19 2.30 -12.38
C MET A 46 18.10 2.16 -13.90
N ASP A 47 16.91 2.32 -14.48
CA ASP A 47 16.70 2.24 -15.93
C ASP A 47 17.42 3.36 -16.70
N SER A 48 17.83 4.43 -16.02
CA SER A 48 18.59 5.55 -16.59
C SER A 48 20.12 5.40 -16.49
N LEU A 49 20.61 4.36 -15.81
CA LEU A 49 22.04 4.16 -15.59
C LEU A 49 22.68 3.42 -16.77
N HIS A 50 23.91 3.81 -17.12
CA HIS A 50 24.65 3.24 -18.25
C HIS A 50 25.87 2.41 -17.84
N PHE A 51 26.39 2.60 -16.62
CA PHE A 51 27.57 1.91 -16.14
C PHE A 51 27.22 0.79 -15.15
N ASP A 52 27.81 -0.39 -15.33
CA ASP A 52 27.58 -1.56 -14.47
C ASP A 52 27.89 -1.31 -13.00
N SER A 53 28.90 -0.47 -12.72
CA SER A 53 29.27 -0.11 -11.34
C SER A 53 28.19 0.71 -10.64
N GLU A 54 27.46 1.56 -11.37
CA GLU A 54 26.32 2.33 -10.85
C GLU A 54 25.11 1.44 -10.69
N ILE A 55 24.81 0.60 -11.69
CA ILE A 55 23.72 -0.38 -11.65
C ILE A 55 23.84 -1.28 -10.43
N ASN A 56 25.04 -1.79 -10.14
CA ASN A 56 25.26 -2.65 -8.99
C ASN A 56 25.03 -1.94 -7.65
N LYS A 57 25.45 -0.68 -7.51
CA LYS A 57 25.15 0.12 -6.31
C LYS A 57 23.65 0.38 -6.17
N GLN A 58 22.99 0.70 -7.27
CA GLN A 58 21.56 0.98 -7.28
C GLN A 58 20.72 -0.26 -6.94
N ARG A 59 21.16 -1.46 -7.33
CA ARG A 59 20.51 -2.72 -6.93
C ARG A 59 20.46 -2.90 -5.40
N GLU A 60 21.54 -2.58 -4.69
CA GLU A 60 21.55 -2.65 -3.23
C GLU A 60 20.61 -1.61 -2.59
N ILE A 61 20.52 -0.41 -3.17
CA ILE A 61 19.55 0.61 -2.74
C ILE A 61 18.11 0.11 -2.94
N ILE A 62 17.79 -0.41 -4.13
CA ILE A 62 16.47 -0.96 -4.44
C ILE A 62 16.12 -2.09 -3.46
N LYS A 63 17.06 -2.98 -3.17
CA LYS A 63 16.87 -4.07 -2.20
C LYS A 63 16.52 -3.56 -0.80
N ASN A 64 17.19 -2.51 -0.33
CA ASN A 64 16.87 -1.89 0.96
C ASN A 64 15.47 -1.25 0.94
N THR A 65 15.11 -0.53 -0.12
CA THR A 65 13.77 0.06 -0.24
C THR A 65 12.68 -1.00 -0.37
N GLU A 66 12.97 -2.16 -0.95
CA GLU A 66 12.05 -3.31 -0.98
C GLU A 66 11.80 -3.88 0.43
N ILE A 67 12.86 -3.98 1.25
CA ILE A 67 12.74 -4.39 2.65
C ILE A 67 11.87 -3.40 3.43
N ASP A 68 12.06 -2.10 3.23
CA ASP A 68 11.27 -1.09 3.92
C ASP A 68 9.81 -1.08 3.46
N LEU A 69 9.54 -1.33 2.17
CA LEU A 69 8.18 -1.54 1.67
C LEU A 69 7.52 -2.77 2.33
N LYS A 70 8.25 -3.89 2.48
CA LYS A 70 7.73 -5.08 3.19
C LYS A 70 7.38 -4.77 4.65
N LYS A 71 8.24 -4.05 5.38
CA LYS A 71 7.93 -3.61 6.76
C LYS A 71 6.72 -2.69 6.81
N ALA A 72 6.57 -1.79 5.83
CA ALA A 72 5.41 -0.91 5.75
C ALA A 72 4.12 -1.69 5.48
N ASP A 73 4.18 -2.74 4.65
CA ASP A 73 3.07 -3.66 4.40
C ASP A 73 2.67 -4.43 5.67
N GLU A 74 3.65 -4.98 6.39
CA GLU A 74 3.41 -5.64 7.68
C GLU A 74 2.75 -4.69 8.69
N LYS A 75 3.19 -3.44 8.73
CA LYS A 75 2.63 -2.40 9.61
C LYS A 75 1.20 -2.03 9.22
N LEU A 76 0.92 -1.89 7.93
CA LEU A 76 -0.43 -1.63 7.40
C LEU A 76 -1.40 -2.75 7.77
N ASN A 77 -0.92 -3.98 7.71
CA ASN A 77 -1.68 -5.21 7.94
C ASN A 77 -1.58 -5.73 9.39
N LYS A 78 -1.01 -4.94 10.30
CA LYS A 78 -0.92 -5.29 11.71
C LYS A 78 -2.31 -5.32 12.33
N GLU A 79 -2.54 -6.26 13.26
CA GLU A 79 -3.78 -6.40 14.03
C GLU A 79 -5.02 -6.81 13.21
N ILE A 80 -4.92 -6.99 11.89
CA ILE A 80 -6.07 -7.38 11.03
C ILE A 80 -6.05 -8.84 10.57
N SER A 81 -5.14 -9.66 11.11
CA SER A 81 -5.05 -11.11 10.81
C SER A 81 -6.32 -11.87 11.24
N PRO A 82 -6.89 -12.78 10.42
CA PRO A 82 -6.32 -13.40 9.22
C PRO A 82 -6.48 -12.60 7.92
N TYR A 83 -6.97 -11.37 7.96
CA TYR A 83 -7.17 -10.54 6.79
C TYR A 83 -5.93 -9.68 6.48
N LYS A 84 -5.96 -9.04 5.31
CA LYS A 84 -5.00 -8.02 4.85
C LYS A 84 -5.72 -6.96 4.03
N TRP A 85 -5.15 -5.77 4.00
CA TRP A 85 -5.45 -4.75 3.02
C TRP A 85 -4.70 -5.01 1.73
N ARG A 86 -5.45 -5.10 0.64
CA ARG A 86 -4.91 -4.93 -0.71
C ARG A 86 -5.06 -3.48 -1.12
N VAL A 87 -3.95 -2.85 -1.49
CA VAL A 87 -3.90 -1.46 -1.95
C VAL A 87 -3.95 -1.42 -3.48
N ILE A 88 -4.82 -0.59 -4.04
CA ILE A 88 -4.94 -0.31 -5.48
C ILE A 88 -4.73 1.19 -5.70
N GLU A 89 -3.87 1.55 -6.64
CA GLU A 89 -3.60 2.95 -7.00
C GLU A 89 -4.53 3.42 -8.14
N ARG A 90 -4.82 4.73 -8.19
CA ARG A 90 -5.62 5.39 -9.25
C ARG A 90 -6.96 4.69 -9.49
N PHE A 91 -7.69 4.47 -8.41
CA PHE A 91 -8.91 3.68 -8.43
C PHE A 91 -10.09 4.47 -8.99
N VAL A 92 -10.75 3.91 -10.00
CA VAL A 92 -11.98 4.45 -10.60
C VAL A 92 -12.97 3.31 -10.74
N THR A 93 -14.17 3.48 -10.18
CA THR A 93 -15.26 2.50 -10.30
C THR A 93 -16.62 3.19 -10.24
N CYS A 94 -17.68 2.44 -10.54
CA CYS A 94 -19.06 2.84 -10.30
C CYS A 94 -19.73 1.75 -9.45
N ILE A 95 -20.22 2.09 -8.25
CA ILE A 95 -20.89 1.16 -7.34
C ILE A 95 -22.28 1.72 -7.02
N GLU A 96 -23.33 0.91 -7.24
CA GLU A 96 -24.72 1.31 -7.01
C GLU A 96 -25.10 2.65 -7.70
N GLY A 97 -24.51 2.92 -8.88
CA GLY A 97 -24.74 4.15 -9.65
C GLY A 97 -23.96 5.36 -9.14
N GLN A 98 -23.04 5.19 -8.19
CA GLN A 98 -22.14 6.24 -7.69
C GLN A 98 -20.74 6.08 -8.27
N ASP A 99 -20.26 7.12 -8.93
CA ASP A 99 -18.89 7.20 -9.42
C ASP A 99 -17.93 7.45 -8.24
N ILE A 100 -17.00 6.53 -8.03
CA ILE A 100 -15.96 6.61 -7.02
C ILE A 100 -14.63 6.78 -7.72
N ARG A 101 -13.93 7.87 -7.39
CA ARG A 101 -12.57 8.16 -7.85
C ARG A 101 -11.69 8.42 -6.62
N ALA A 102 -10.61 7.67 -6.49
CA ALA A 102 -9.68 7.79 -5.38
C ALA A 102 -8.24 7.58 -5.85
N ASP A 103 -7.30 8.27 -5.20
CA ASP A 103 -5.88 8.08 -5.45
C ASP A 103 -5.45 6.67 -5.01
N TYR A 104 -6.04 6.17 -3.92
CA TYR A 104 -5.85 4.82 -3.43
C TYR A 104 -7.18 4.18 -3.03
N ALA A 105 -7.30 2.88 -3.25
CA ALA A 105 -8.37 2.06 -2.70
C ALA A 105 -7.81 0.91 -1.88
N LEU A 106 -8.39 0.68 -0.70
CA LEU A 106 -8.05 -0.41 0.20
C LEU A 106 -9.18 -1.44 0.19
N PHE A 107 -8.85 -2.69 -0.14
CA PHE A 107 -9.78 -3.81 -0.09
C PHE A 107 -9.38 -4.78 1.01
N LEU A 108 -10.31 -5.09 1.91
CA LEU A 108 -10.09 -6.12 2.92
C LEU A 108 -10.24 -7.49 2.25
N GLU A 109 -9.16 -8.26 2.24
CA GLU A 109 -9.11 -9.62 1.69
C GLU A 109 -8.70 -10.62 2.78
N ASP A 110 -9.17 -11.87 2.68
CA ASP A 110 -8.60 -12.97 3.47
C ASP A 110 -7.15 -13.24 3.01
N LYS A 111 -6.26 -13.61 3.94
CA LYS A 111 -4.90 -14.05 3.60
C LYS A 111 -4.86 -15.46 3.00
N ARG A 112 -5.94 -16.24 3.16
CA ARG A 112 -6.05 -17.63 2.68
C ARG A 112 -6.22 -17.73 1.17
#